data_AF-A8XAT6-F1
#
_entry.id   AF-A8XAT6-F1
#
_cell.length_a   1.000
_cell.length_b   1.000
_cell.length_c   1.000
_cell.angle_alpha   90.00
_cell.angle_beta   90.00
_cell.angle_gamma   90.00
#
_symmetry.space_group_name_H-M   'P 1'
#
loop_
_entity.id
_entity.type
_entity.pdbx_description
1 polymer ?
#
loop_
_entity_poly.entity_id
_entity_poly.type
_entity_poly.pdbx_seq_one_letter_code
_entity_poly.pdbx_strand_id
1 'polypeptide(L)'
;MIISESQNLRISDSQNLRVSKSQNLRISESQNLRISESQNLRISESQNLRISEFQNLRISESQNLRISESQNLKISESQNFRILESSNLRISESQNLRISKSQNLKISESQNFRILESSNLRISESQNLRIFKSQNFRISESQNLRISESQNLRISKSQNLRISEFQNLRISESQNFRILESPNLTY
;
A
#
# COMPACT_ATOMS: atom_id res chain seq x y z
N MET A 1 26.62 -10.54 -4.07
CA MET A 1 27.33 -9.26 -4.33
C MET A 1 26.97 -8.27 -3.23
N ILE A 2 27.96 -7.54 -2.72
CA ILE A 2 27.77 -6.49 -1.70
C ILE A 2 28.33 -5.19 -2.27
N ILE A 3 27.54 -4.12 -2.19
CA ILE A 3 27.90 -2.78 -2.65
C ILE A 3 27.70 -1.83 -1.49
N SER A 4 28.78 -1.23 -1.01
CA SER A 4 28.73 -0.28 0.09
C SER A 4 28.10 1.04 -0.37
N GLU A 5 28.61 1.63 -1.44
CA GLU A 5 28.14 2.90 -1.95
C GLU A 5 28.26 2.97 -3.47
N SER A 6 27.29 3.62 -4.11
CA SER A 6 27.32 3.90 -5.54
C SER A 6 26.53 5.17 -5.86
N GLN A 7 27.02 5.96 -6.82
CA GLN A 7 26.20 7.05 -7.35
C GLN A 7 25.21 6.53 -8.39
N ASN A 8 25.70 5.74 -9.36
CA ASN A 8 24.89 5.15 -10.41
C ASN A 8 25.23 3.68 -10.55
N LEU A 9 24.25 2.82 -10.35
CA LEU A 9 24.43 1.38 -10.41
C LEU A 9 23.32 0.75 -11.25
N ARG A 10 23.73 -0.09 -12.20
CA ARG A 10 22.84 -0.90 -13.02
C ARG A 10 23.21 -2.36 -12.87
N ILE A 11 22.23 -3.18 -12.54
CA ILE A 11 22.39 -4.62 -12.39
C ILE A 11 21.34 -5.28 -13.26
N SER A 12 21.79 -6.12 -14.19
CA SER A 12 20.88 -6.86 -15.06
C SER A 12 20.21 -7.97 -14.26
N ASP A 13 20.99 -8.81 -13.59
CA ASP A 13 20.50 -9.92 -12.77
C ASP A 13 21.40 -10.10 -11.54
N SER A 14 20.80 -10.53 -10.43
CA SER A 14 21.52 -10.99 -9.25
C SER A 14 20.70 -11.98 -8.42
N GLN A 15 21.33 -13.07 -7.99
CA GLN A 15 20.68 -13.98 -7.03
C GLN A 15 20.62 -13.38 -5.61
N ASN A 16 21.73 -12.78 -5.17
CA ASN A 16 21.87 -12.22 -3.82
C ASN A 16 22.62 -10.89 -3.88
N LEU A 17 21.89 -9.79 -3.73
CA LEU A 17 22.44 -8.44 -3.77
C LEU A 17 22.14 -7.70 -2.46
N ARG A 18 23.18 -7.08 -1.90
CA ARG A 18 23.08 -6.16 -0.78
C ARG A 18 23.68 -4.82 -1.19
N VAL A 19 22.90 -3.75 -1.06
CA VAL A 19 23.34 -2.38 -1.32
C VAL A 19 23.14 -1.57 -0.04
N SER A 20 24.22 -1.03 0.53
CA SER A 20 24.06 -0.16 1.71
C SER A 20 23.52 1.21 1.28
N LYS A 21 24.16 1.85 0.29
CA LYS A 21 23.72 3.16 -0.20
C LYS A 21 23.81 3.28 -1.71
N SER A 22 22.79 3.89 -2.33
CA SER A 22 22.87 4.27 -3.74
C SER A 22 22.05 5.52 -4.06
N GLN A 23 22.61 6.47 -4.82
CA GLN A 23 21.80 7.58 -5.32
C GLN A 23 20.81 7.10 -6.40
N ASN A 24 21.29 6.41 -7.42
CA ASN A 24 20.47 5.87 -8.50
C ASN A 24 20.76 4.39 -8.74
N LEU A 25 19.78 3.54 -8.42
CA LEU A 25 19.87 2.10 -8.59
C LEU A 25 18.82 1.60 -9.59
N ARG A 26 19.26 0.87 -10.61
CA ARG A 26 18.38 0.16 -11.54
C ARG A 26 18.71 -1.32 -11.52
N ILE A 27 17.69 -2.14 -11.29
CA ILE A 27 17.81 -3.60 -11.24
C ILE A 27 16.76 -4.16 -12.18
N SER A 28 17.16 -5.02 -13.12
CA SER A 28 16.17 -5.66 -14.00
C SER A 28 15.56 -6.85 -13.25
N GLU A 29 16.39 -7.78 -12.77
CA GLU A 29 15.93 -8.94 -12.02
C GLU A 29 16.75 -9.16 -10.74
N SER A 30 16.10 -9.62 -9.68
CA SER A 30 16.79 -10.13 -8.50
C SER A 30 15.97 -11.15 -7.73
N GLN A 31 16.60 -12.24 -7.28
CA GLN A 31 15.94 -13.18 -6.37
C GLN A 31 15.89 -12.64 -4.94
N ASN A 32 17.02 -12.18 -4.39
CA ASN A 32 17.10 -11.66 -3.02
C ASN A 32 17.83 -10.32 -2.99
N LEU A 33 17.08 -9.25 -2.76
CA LEU A 33 17.57 -7.89 -2.74
C LEU A 33 17.37 -7.25 -1.36
N ARG A 34 18.46 -6.73 -0.80
CA ARG A 34 18.44 -5.88 0.40
C ARG A 34 19.07 -4.54 0.11
N ILE A 35 18.34 -3.46 0.38
CA ILE A 35 18.81 -2.09 0.21
C ILE A 35 18.59 -1.35 1.52
N SER A 36 19.64 -0.75 2.08
CA SER A 36 19.46 0.07 3.28
C SER A 36 18.91 1.45 2.89
N GLU A 37 19.59 2.16 2.00
CA GLU A 37 19.20 3.52 1.59
C GLU A 37 19.31 3.71 0.07
N SER A 38 18.30 4.32 -0.55
CA SER A 38 18.43 4.83 -1.91
C SER A 38 17.60 6.08 -2.20
N GLN A 39 18.13 7.03 -2.96
CA GLN A 39 17.32 8.16 -3.41
C GLN A 39 16.34 7.75 -4.50
N ASN A 40 16.84 7.13 -5.59
CA ASN A 40 16.02 6.70 -6.72
C ASN A 40 16.28 5.23 -7.05
N LEU A 41 15.24 4.42 -6.94
CA LEU A 41 15.30 2.99 -7.18
C LEU A 41 14.26 2.57 -8.22
N ARG A 42 14.70 1.81 -9.22
CA ARG A 42 13.84 1.14 -10.20
C ARG A 42 14.16 -0.34 -10.23
N ILE A 43 13.14 -1.16 -10.05
CA ILE A 43 13.24 -2.61 -10.08
C ILE A 43 12.19 -3.10 -11.06
N SER A 44 12.56 -3.87 -12.07
CA SER A 44 11.56 -4.52 -12.92
C SER A 44 10.95 -5.67 -12.14
N GLU A 45 11.76 -6.64 -11.71
CA GLU A 45 11.29 -7.85 -11.05
C GLU A 45 12.11 -8.19 -9.81
N SER A 46 11.43 -8.64 -8.75
CA SER A 46 12.10 -9.20 -7.58
C SER A 46 11.27 -10.24 -6.85
N GLN A 47 11.88 -11.37 -6.47
CA GLN A 47 11.19 -12.35 -5.63
C GLN A 47 11.12 -11.90 -4.17
N ASN A 48 12.26 -11.52 -3.58
CA ASN A 48 12.35 -11.09 -2.18
C ASN A 48 13.07 -9.75 -2.06
N LEU A 49 12.31 -8.70 -1.77
CA LEU A 49 12.81 -7.35 -1.66
C LEU A 49 12.64 -6.81 -0.24
N ARG A 50 13.74 -6.34 0.36
CA ARG A 50 13.74 -5.59 1.61
C ARG A 50 14.43 -4.25 1.41
N ILE A 51 13.73 -3.17 1.72
CA ILE A 51 14.27 -1.82 1.63
C ILE A 51 13.99 -1.10 2.94
N SER A 52 15.01 -0.51 3.56
CA SER A 52 14.77 0.30 4.76
C SER A 52 14.21 1.66 4.35
N GLU A 53 14.95 2.43 3.54
CA GLU A 53 14.57 3.81 3.23
C GLU A 53 14.77 4.16 1.75
N PHE A 54 13.83 4.91 1.19
CA PHE A 54 14.02 5.57 -0.10
C PHE A 54 13.16 6.81 -0.32
N GLN A 55 13.60 7.69 -1.23
CA GLN A 55 12.78 8.81 -1.68
C GLN A 55 11.83 8.40 -2.80
N ASN A 56 12.32 7.80 -3.88
CA ASN A 56 11.50 7.39 -5.03
C ASN A 56 11.75 5.93 -5.41
N LEU A 57 10.70 5.12 -5.39
CA LEU A 57 10.74 3.72 -5.83
C LEU A 57 9.67 3.45 -6.88
N ARG A 58 10.10 2.76 -7.93
CA ARG A 58 9.22 2.09 -8.89
C ARG A 58 9.55 0.61 -8.95
N ILE A 59 8.54 -0.21 -8.74
CA ILE A 59 8.61 -1.67 -8.89
C ILE A 59 7.56 -2.05 -9.94
N SER A 60 7.95 -2.79 -10.98
CA SER A 60 6.95 -3.39 -11.86
C SER A 60 6.32 -4.58 -11.14
N GLU A 61 7.11 -5.57 -10.74
CA GLU A 61 6.61 -6.79 -10.11
C GLU A 61 7.44 -7.17 -8.88
N SER A 62 6.77 -7.61 -7.82
CA SER A 62 7.44 -8.23 -6.69
C SER A 62 6.57 -9.25 -5.98
N GLN A 63 7.13 -10.40 -5.61
CA GLN A 63 6.41 -11.41 -4.85
C GLN A 63 6.34 -11.05 -3.36
N ASN A 64 7.49 -10.81 -2.72
CA ASN A 64 7.59 -10.48 -1.30
C ASN A 64 8.31 -9.14 -1.10
N LEU A 65 7.57 -8.11 -0.67
CA LEU A 65 8.13 -6.79 -0.39
C LEU A 65 8.00 -6.40 1.07
N ARG A 66 9.11 -5.92 1.64
CA ARG A 66 9.11 -5.21 2.92
C ARG A 66 9.79 -3.86 2.76
N ILE A 67 9.06 -2.81 3.13
CA ILE A 67 9.54 -1.43 3.13
C ILE A 67 9.31 -0.85 4.52
N SER A 68 10.36 -0.29 5.11
CA SER A 68 10.20 0.48 6.34
C SER A 68 9.65 1.87 6.01
N GLU A 69 10.37 2.68 5.25
CA GLU A 69 10.01 4.07 5.00
C GLU A 69 10.14 4.47 3.54
N SER A 70 9.23 5.32 3.10
CA SER A 70 9.19 5.80 1.72
C SER A 70 8.53 7.16 1.58
N GLN A 71 9.07 8.01 0.70
CA GLN A 71 8.35 9.23 0.28
C GLN A 71 7.38 8.95 -0.86
N ASN A 72 7.87 8.37 -1.97
CA ASN A 72 7.07 8.09 -3.16
C ASN A 72 7.29 6.65 -3.64
N LEU A 73 6.25 5.83 -3.55
CA LEU A 73 6.26 4.43 -3.96
C LEU A 73 5.20 4.17 -5.04
N LYS A 74 5.65 3.59 -6.16
CA LYS A 74 4.78 3.06 -7.21
C LYS A 74 5.07 1.58 -7.42
N ILE A 75 4.03 0.77 -7.36
CA ILE A 75 4.07 -0.67 -7.61
C ILE A 75 3.00 -1.00 -8.65
N SER A 76 3.37 -1.70 -9.72
CA SER A 76 2.36 -2.21 -10.65
C SER A 76 1.71 -3.46 -10.06
N GLU A 77 2.48 -4.51 -9.78
CA GLU A 77 1.96 -5.81 -9.33
C GLU A 77 2.74 -6.40 -8.16
N SER A 78 2.01 -7.15 -7.33
CA SER A 78 2.41 -7.34 -5.94
C SER A 78 1.62 -8.47 -5.24
N GLN A 79 2.29 -9.45 -4.62
CA GLN A 79 1.63 -10.57 -3.90
C GLN A 79 1.63 -10.54 -2.36
N ASN A 80 2.75 -10.22 -1.68
CA ASN A 80 2.84 -10.19 -0.22
C ASN A 80 3.65 -8.98 0.30
N PHE A 81 2.94 -7.97 0.80
CA PHE A 81 3.54 -6.64 1.00
C PHE A 81 3.36 -6.15 2.43
N ARG A 82 4.44 -5.63 2.99
CA ARG A 82 4.41 -4.91 4.27
C ARG A 82 5.13 -3.59 4.11
N ILE A 83 4.39 -2.51 4.36
CA ILE A 83 4.89 -1.14 4.31
C ILE A 83 4.60 -0.51 5.67
N LEU A 84 5.65 -0.07 6.37
CA LEU A 84 5.45 0.58 7.66
C LEU A 84 5.00 2.02 7.46
N GLU A 85 5.74 2.82 6.70
CA GLU A 85 5.40 4.23 6.45
C GLU A 85 5.59 4.64 4.98
N SER A 86 4.62 5.40 4.46
CA SER A 86 4.71 5.99 3.13
C SER A 86 3.97 7.32 3.01
N SER A 87 4.63 8.36 2.49
CA SER A 87 3.91 9.62 2.19
C SER A 87 2.95 9.44 1.01
N ASN A 88 3.44 8.93 -0.12
CA ASN A 88 2.63 8.72 -1.33
C ASN A 88 2.81 7.31 -1.88
N LEU A 89 1.74 6.53 -1.82
CA LEU A 89 1.72 5.16 -2.29
C LEU A 89 0.69 4.98 -3.41
N ARG A 90 1.15 4.45 -4.56
CA ARG A 90 0.29 4.01 -5.66
C ARG A 90 0.56 2.55 -5.98
N ILE A 91 -0.50 1.77 -6.00
CA ILE A 91 -0.47 0.35 -6.31
C ILE A 91 -1.53 0.09 -7.38
N SER A 92 -1.16 -0.51 -8.51
CA SER A 92 -2.17 -0.92 -9.50
C SER A 92 -2.88 -2.16 -8.98
N GLU A 93 -2.16 -3.26 -8.78
CA GLU A 93 -2.70 -4.53 -8.34
C GLU A 93 -1.91 -5.07 -7.18
N SER A 94 -2.61 -5.63 -6.18
CA SER A 94 -1.92 -6.32 -5.11
C SER A 94 -2.78 -7.39 -4.44
N GLN A 95 -2.10 -8.44 -3.96
CA GLN A 95 -2.63 -9.41 -3.02
C GLN A 95 -1.93 -9.20 -1.65
N ASN A 96 -2.62 -9.53 -0.56
CA ASN A 96 -2.10 -9.57 0.81
C ASN A 96 -1.25 -8.36 1.23
N LEU A 97 -1.82 -7.16 1.13
CA LEU A 97 -1.14 -5.93 1.53
C LEU A 97 -1.40 -5.55 2.99
N ARG A 98 -0.32 -5.21 3.70
CA ARG A 98 -0.38 -4.58 5.02
C ARG A 98 0.34 -3.24 5.00
N ILE A 99 -0.38 -2.19 5.37
CA ILE A 99 0.17 -0.84 5.52
C ILE A 99 -0.08 -0.39 6.95
N SER A 100 0.98 0.02 7.65
CA SER A 100 0.82 0.62 8.98
C SER A 100 0.37 2.07 8.83
N LYS A 101 1.09 2.90 8.07
CA LYS A 101 0.76 4.32 7.94
C LYS A 101 0.99 4.83 6.53
N SER A 102 0.03 5.59 6.00
CA SER A 102 0.24 6.33 4.76
C SER A 102 -0.53 7.64 4.65
N GLN A 103 0.13 8.73 4.23
CA GLN A 103 -0.59 10.00 4.03
C GLN A 103 -1.54 9.91 2.83
N ASN A 104 -1.04 9.50 1.66
CA ASN A 104 -1.84 9.38 0.44
C ASN A 104 -1.68 7.98 -0.17
N LEU A 105 -2.76 7.22 -0.16
CA LEU A 105 -2.80 5.86 -0.69
C LEU A 105 -3.81 5.76 -1.83
N LYS A 106 -3.35 5.28 -2.99
CA LYS A 106 -4.19 4.94 -4.14
C LYS A 106 -3.95 3.48 -4.52
N ILE A 107 -5.03 2.71 -4.58
CA ILE A 107 -5.00 1.31 -5.01
C ILE A 107 -6.06 1.12 -6.09
N SER A 108 -5.70 0.55 -7.24
CA SER A 108 -6.72 0.23 -8.25
C SER A 108 -7.45 -1.05 -7.84
N GLU A 109 -6.73 -2.16 -7.70
CA GLU A 109 -7.32 -3.48 -7.41
C GLU A 109 -6.58 -4.19 -6.28
N SER A 110 -7.35 -4.90 -5.45
CA SER A 110 -6.84 -5.41 -4.20
C SER A 110 -7.57 -6.63 -3.62
N GLN A 111 -6.81 -7.65 -3.22
CA GLN A 111 -7.31 -8.82 -2.45
C GLN A 111 -6.62 -8.96 -1.07
N ASN A 112 -7.39 -8.96 0.02
CA ASN A 112 -6.93 -9.10 1.42
C ASN A 112 -6.01 -7.98 1.96
N PHE A 113 -6.60 -6.83 2.30
CA PHE A 113 -5.88 -5.61 2.63
C PHE A 113 -6.14 -5.20 4.07
N ARG A 114 -5.06 -4.80 4.76
CA ARG A 114 -5.13 -4.22 6.09
C ARG A 114 -4.37 -2.92 6.13
N ILE A 115 -5.07 -1.83 6.42
CA ILE A 115 -4.52 -0.49 6.57
C ILE A 115 -4.77 -0.04 8.00
N LEU A 116 -3.72 0.23 8.79
CA LEU A 116 -3.91 0.72 10.15
C LEU A 116 -4.28 2.20 10.13
N GLU A 117 -3.50 3.04 9.46
CA GLU A 117 -3.76 4.47 9.39
C GLU A 117 -3.53 5.02 7.99
N SER A 118 -4.45 5.87 7.53
CA SER A 118 -4.20 6.71 6.36
C SER A 118 -4.81 8.10 6.48
N SER A 119 -4.27 9.14 5.83
CA SER A 119 -4.97 10.43 5.77
C SER A 119 -5.96 10.46 4.59
N ASN A 120 -5.51 10.07 3.39
CA ASN A 120 -6.33 10.03 2.19
C ASN A 120 -6.19 8.67 1.50
N LEU A 121 -7.28 7.93 1.44
CA LEU A 121 -7.36 6.64 0.76
C LEU A 121 -8.33 6.67 -0.41
N ARG A 122 -7.86 6.20 -1.57
CA ARG A 122 -8.71 5.90 -2.73
C ARG A 122 -8.49 4.46 -3.16
N ILE A 123 -9.57 3.71 -3.25
CA ILE A 123 -9.57 2.32 -3.71
C ILE A 123 -10.64 2.19 -4.80
N SER A 124 -10.27 1.70 -5.98
CA SER A 124 -11.28 1.40 -7.00
C SER A 124 -12.00 0.12 -6.64
N GLU A 125 -11.28 -0.99 -6.49
CA GLU A 125 -11.88 -2.30 -6.24
C GLU A 125 -11.13 -3.06 -5.14
N SER A 126 -11.89 -3.72 -4.27
CA SER A 126 -11.33 -4.60 -3.25
C SER A 126 -12.22 -5.80 -2.91
N GLN A 127 -11.63 -6.96 -2.66
CA GLN A 127 -12.39 -8.12 -2.17
C GLN A 127 -12.54 -8.12 -0.65
N ASN A 128 -11.42 -7.97 0.08
CA ASN A 128 -11.41 -7.99 1.54
C ASN A 128 -10.58 -6.83 2.04
N LEU A 129 -11.23 -5.80 2.56
CA LEU A 129 -10.58 -4.56 2.99
C LEU A 129 -10.90 -4.27 4.45
N ARG A 130 -9.85 -4.11 5.26
CA ARG A 130 -9.94 -3.69 6.66
C ARG A 130 -9.17 -2.41 6.86
N ILE A 131 -9.83 -1.36 7.31
CA ILE A 131 -9.18 -0.12 7.70
C ILE A 131 -9.48 0.20 9.16
N PHE A 132 -8.45 0.54 9.93
CA PHE A 132 -8.63 0.93 11.33
C PHE A 132 -8.94 2.41 11.45
N LYS A 133 -8.11 3.29 10.89
CA LYS A 133 -8.31 4.74 10.97
C LYS A 133 -8.03 5.43 9.64
N SER A 134 -8.90 6.34 9.21
CA SER A 134 -8.52 7.35 8.24
C SER A 134 -9.38 8.59 8.23
N GLN A 135 -8.83 9.69 7.76
CA GLN A 135 -9.56 10.95 7.62
C GLN A 135 -10.50 10.93 6.39
N ASN A 136 -10.01 10.61 5.19
CA ASN A 136 -10.81 10.70 3.97
C ASN A 136 -10.70 9.43 3.10
N PHE A 137 -11.84 8.80 2.84
CA PHE A 137 -11.91 7.64 1.93
C PHE A 137 -12.83 7.86 0.74
N ARG A 138 -12.40 7.30 -0.39
CA ARG A 138 -13.27 7.00 -1.52
C ARG A 138 -13.05 5.56 -1.96
N ILE A 139 -14.09 4.75 -1.87
CA ILE A 139 -14.07 3.36 -2.30
C ILE A 139 -15.13 3.22 -3.39
N SER A 140 -14.76 2.79 -4.58
CA SER A 140 -15.74 2.58 -5.65
C SER A 140 -16.50 1.29 -5.37
N GLU A 141 -15.82 0.15 -5.30
CA GLU A 141 -16.45 -1.15 -5.07
C GLU A 141 -15.69 -2.00 -4.05
N SER A 142 -16.44 -2.70 -3.18
CA SER A 142 -15.86 -3.67 -2.25
C SER A 142 -16.78 -4.86 -1.99
N GLN A 143 -16.23 -6.08 -1.93
CA GLN A 143 -17.03 -7.23 -1.48
C GLN A 143 -17.18 -7.22 0.05
N ASN A 144 -16.08 -7.18 0.80
CA ASN A 144 -16.09 -7.17 2.27
C ASN A 144 -15.29 -6.00 2.82
N LEU A 145 -15.99 -4.96 3.27
CA LEU A 145 -15.41 -3.74 3.82
C LEU A 145 -15.66 -3.66 5.33
N ARG A 146 -14.58 -3.51 6.10
CA ARG A 146 -14.63 -3.19 7.53
C ARG A 146 -13.83 -1.94 7.83
N ILE A 147 -14.47 -0.98 8.48
CA ILE A 147 -13.86 0.30 8.86
C ILE A 147 -14.12 0.53 10.34
N SER A 148 -13.07 0.72 11.14
CA SER A 148 -13.24 1.04 12.56
C SER A 148 -13.54 2.52 12.75
N GLU A 149 -12.71 3.43 12.24
CA GLU A 149 -12.89 4.88 12.45
C GLU A 149 -12.65 5.64 11.15
N SER A 150 -13.54 6.61 10.86
CA SER A 150 -13.28 7.59 9.81
C SER A 150 -13.86 8.97 10.05
N GLN A 151 -13.28 10.02 9.47
CA GLN A 151 -13.97 11.31 9.38
C GLN A 151 -14.93 11.34 8.19
N ASN A 152 -14.45 11.12 6.97
CA ASN A 152 -15.24 11.22 5.74
C ASN A 152 -15.17 9.93 4.90
N LEU A 153 -16.30 9.27 4.75
CA LEU A 153 -16.47 8.04 3.98
C LEU A 153 -17.36 8.25 2.77
N ARG A 154 -16.86 7.88 1.57
CA ARG A 154 -17.68 7.74 0.37
C ARG A 154 -17.48 6.34 -0.21
N ILE A 155 -18.56 5.59 -0.33
CA ILE A 155 -18.59 4.23 -0.85
C ILE A 155 -19.63 4.18 -1.97
N SER A 156 -19.24 3.75 -3.17
CA SER A 156 -20.22 3.64 -4.25
C SER A 156 -21.01 2.34 -4.12
N LYS A 157 -20.33 1.20 -4.05
CA LYS A 157 -20.96 -0.11 -3.85
C LYS A 157 -20.22 -0.95 -2.83
N SER A 158 -20.97 -1.71 -2.02
CA SER A 158 -20.42 -2.75 -1.17
C SER A 158 -21.36 -3.95 -1.03
N GLN A 159 -20.84 -5.19 -1.02
CA GLN A 159 -21.69 -6.34 -0.67
C GLN A 159 -21.87 -6.44 0.85
N ASN A 160 -20.78 -6.46 1.61
CA ASN A 160 -20.78 -6.54 3.07
C ASN A 160 -20.00 -5.36 3.66
N LEU A 161 -20.72 -4.40 4.23
CA LEU A 161 -20.15 -3.20 4.83
C LEU A 161 -20.36 -3.18 6.34
N ARG A 162 -19.27 -3.06 7.09
CA ARG A 162 -19.28 -2.80 8.53
C ARG A 162 -18.49 -1.56 8.86
N ILE A 163 -19.12 -0.62 9.55
CA ILE A 163 -18.47 0.60 10.02
C ILE A 163 -18.74 0.74 11.52
N SER A 164 -17.71 1.03 12.32
CA SER A 164 -17.94 1.43 13.72
C SER A 164 -18.24 2.93 13.76
N GLU A 165 -17.24 3.79 13.68
CA GLU A 165 -17.38 5.23 13.89
C GLU A 165 -17.15 6.04 12.60
N PHE A 166 -17.99 7.06 12.38
CA PHE A 166 -17.80 8.05 11.31
C PHE A 166 -18.36 9.43 11.63
N GLN A 167 -17.82 10.49 11.01
CA GLN A 167 -18.46 11.82 11.04
C GLN A 167 -19.40 12.03 9.85
N ASN A 168 -18.92 11.76 8.63
CA ASN A 168 -19.69 11.91 7.39
C ASN A 168 -19.63 10.61 6.59
N LEU A 169 -20.79 10.06 6.24
CA LEU A 169 -20.90 8.84 5.46
C LEU A 169 -21.83 9.04 4.26
N ARG A 170 -21.36 8.64 3.08
CA ARG A 170 -22.17 8.51 1.86
C ARG A 170 -21.97 7.13 1.27
N ILE A 171 -23.07 6.39 1.13
CA ILE A 171 -23.10 5.07 0.50
C ILE A 171 -24.16 5.13 -0.61
N SER A 172 -23.82 4.71 -1.83
CA SER A 172 -24.82 4.67 -2.91
C SER A 172 -25.57 3.34 -2.92
N GLU A 173 -24.86 2.23 -2.77
CA GLU A 173 -25.45 0.89 -2.72
C GLU A 173 -24.72 0.00 -1.70
N SER A 174 -25.48 -0.73 -0.88
CA SER A 174 -24.94 -1.79 -0.03
C SER A 174 -25.96 -2.91 0.15
N GLN A 175 -25.56 -4.17 -0.05
CA GLN A 175 -26.45 -5.31 0.18
C GLN A 175 -26.63 -5.62 1.67
N ASN A 176 -25.51 -5.75 2.39
CA ASN A 176 -25.49 -5.95 3.84
C ASN A 176 -24.73 -4.82 4.51
N PHE A 177 -25.45 -3.95 5.23
CA PHE A 177 -24.87 -2.80 5.92
C PHE A 177 -25.07 -2.89 7.43
N ARG A 178 -24.00 -2.70 8.20
CA ARG A 178 -24.07 -2.66 9.68
C ARG A 178 -23.21 -1.54 10.24
N ILE A 179 -23.82 -0.74 11.11
CA ILE A 179 -23.12 0.23 11.97
C ILE A 179 -23.04 -0.36 13.39
N LEU A 180 -21.87 -0.30 14.03
CA LEU A 180 -21.68 -0.83 15.39
C LEU A 180 -21.87 0.24 16.48
N GLU A 181 -21.35 1.45 16.30
CA GLU A 181 -21.45 2.54 17.28
C GLU A 181 -21.53 3.89 16.54
N SER A 182 -22.69 4.56 16.55
CA SER A 182 -22.79 5.91 15.98
C SER A 182 -22.79 6.95 17.08
N PRO A 183 -21.76 7.81 17.20
CA PRO A 183 -21.81 8.94 18.12
C PRO A 183 -22.80 10.03 17.69
N ASN A 184 -23.36 9.98 16.46
CA ASN A 184 -24.23 11.01 15.89
C ASN A 184 -25.51 10.47 15.22
N LEU A 185 -26.08 9.36 15.72
CA LEU A 185 -27.48 9.01 15.42
C LEU A 185 -28.39 9.74 16.41
N THR A 186 -28.66 11.03 16.18
CA THR A 186 -29.91 11.62 16.69
C THR A 186 -31.06 11.04 15.88
N TYR A 187 -32.01 10.40 16.56
CA TYR A 187 -33.28 9.97 16.00
C TYR A 187 -34.03 11.14 15.34
#